data_AF-A0A8T5KWB9-F1
#
_entry.id   AF-A0A8T5KWB9-F1
#
_cell.length_a   1.000
_cell.length_b   1.000
_cell.length_c   1.000
_cell.angle_alpha   90.00
_cell.angle_beta   90.00
_cell.angle_gamma   90.00
#
_symmetry.space_group_name_H-M   'P 1'
#
loop_
_entity.id
_entity.type
_entity.pdbx_description
1 polymer ?
#
loop_
_entity_poly.entity_id
_entity_poly.type
_entity_poly.pdbx_seq_one_letter_code
_entity_poly.pdbx_strand_id
1 'polypeptide(L)'
;MKKEVKIKKEIVKRPKFQINHPLFKLKKDVGQRAADWITKWAGSWIFIISFLIFIFIWMTINIYAWINTWDPYPFILLNLLLSCLAALQAPIILMSQNRQAQRDRLKAEYDYRINKKAEREIQEIKKMLQKHFKK
;
A
#
# COMPACT_ATOMS: atom_id res chain seq x y z
N MET A 1 34.90 42.11 -7.98
CA MET A 1 35.11 40.65 -8.10
C MET A 1 34.80 39.83 -6.82
N LYS A 2 35.33 40.15 -5.63
CA LYS A 2 35.09 39.34 -4.41
C LYS A 2 33.64 39.38 -3.86
N LYS A 3 32.89 40.45 -4.10
CA LYS A 3 31.46 40.58 -3.68
C LYS A 3 30.53 39.68 -4.50
N GLU A 4 30.69 39.66 -5.83
CA GLU A 4 29.97 38.78 -6.77
C GLU A 4 30.06 37.29 -6.39
N VAL A 5 31.28 36.84 -6.02
CA VAL A 5 31.54 35.45 -5.62
C VAL A 5 30.90 35.11 -4.27
N LYS A 6 30.76 36.09 -3.37
CA LYS A 6 30.13 35.90 -2.05
C LYS A 6 28.61 35.82 -2.15
N ILE A 7 28.01 36.65 -3.01
CA ILE A 7 26.57 36.66 -3.31
C ILE A 7 26.14 35.32 -3.96
N LYS A 8 26.91 34.81 -4.94
CA LYS A 8 26.64 33.48 -5.52
C LYS A 8 26.70 32.34 -4.49
N LYS A 9 27.59 32.43 -3.48
CA LYS A 9 27.72 31.41 -2.44
C LYS A 9 26.58 31.43 -1.41
N GLU A 10 25.95 32.57 -1.19
CA GLU A 10 24.75 32.70 -0.35
C GLU A 10 23.50 32.18 -1.05
N ILE A 11 23.33 32.47 -2.34
CA ILE A 11 22.21 32.01 -3.18
C ILE A 11 22.19 30.48 -3.34
N VAL A 12 23.35 29.82 -3.26
CA VAL A 12 23.51 28.37 -3.44
C VAL A 12 23.68 27.65 -2.08
N LYS A 13 23.32 28.26 -0.95
CA LYS A 13 23.02 27.46 0.25
C LYS A 13 21.66 26.79 0.05
N ARG A 14 21.65 25.68 -0.70
CA ARG A 14 20.47 24.80 -0.78
C ARG A 14 20.14 24.36 0.66
N PRO A 15 19.00 24.76 1.25
CA PRO A 15 18.61 24.18 2.52
C PRO A 15 18.48 22.67 2.27
N LYS A 16 19.17 21.84 3.06
CA LYS A 16 18.95 20.38 3.05
C LYS A 16 17.50 20.16 3.44
N PHE A 17 16.64 19.97 2.44
CA PHE A 17 15.23 19.74 2.66
C PHE A 17 15.09 18.33 3.21
N GLN A 18 15.17 18.18 4.53
CA GLN A 18 14.83 16.93 5.22
C GLN A 18 13.32 16.75 5.11
N ILE A 19 12.90 16.08 4.03
CA ILE A 19 11.54 15.58 3.90
C ILE A 19 11.40 14.41 4.85
N ASN A 20 10.82 14.67 6.02
CA ASN A 20 10.28 13.61 6.84
C ASN A 20 8.98 13.15 6.20
N HIS A 21 9.05 12.13 5.33
CA HIS A 21 7.88 11.55 4.69
C HIS A 21 6.97 10.92 5.77
N PRO A 22 5.68 11.27 5.85
CA PRO A 22 4.80 10.83 6.95
C PRO A 22 4.66 9.32 7.04
N LEU A 23 4.82 8.60 5.92
CA LEU A 23 4.74 7.13 5.89
C LEU A 23 5.86 6.42 6.68
N PHE A 24 6.96 7.10 7.02
CA PHE A 24 8.10 6.48 7.71
C PHE A 24 7.84 6.23 9.22
N LYS A 25 6.79 6.83 9.80
CA LYS A 25 6.48 6.73 11.24
C LYS A 25 5.44 5.67 11.60
N LEU A 26 4.86 4.94 10.65
CA LEU A 26 3.92 3.86 11.00
C LEU A 26 4.69 2.68 11.62
N LYS A 27 4.62 2.56 12.96
CA LYS A 27 5.04 1.35 13.66
C LYS A 27 4.22 0.18 13.10
N LYS A 28 4.90 -0.80 12.52
CA LYS A 28 4.28 -2.01 11.99
C LYS A 28 3.92 -2.92 13.15
N ASP A 29 2.63 -3.05 13.44
CA ASP A 29 2.14 -4.06 14.37
C ASP A 29 2.29 -5.47 13.77
N VAL A 30 2.46 -6.49 14.61
CA VAL A 30 2.73 -7.88 14.18
C VAL A 30 1.58 -8.43 13.34
N GLY A 31 0.34 -8.12 13.72
CA GLY A 31 -0.85 -8.49 12.95
C GLY A 31 -0.90 -7.82 11.58
N GLN A 32 -0.38 -6.59 11.46
CA GLN A 32 -0.33 -5.87 10.19
C GLN A 32 0.64 -6.51 9.21
N ARG A 33 1.79 -7.04 9.69
CA ARG A 33 2.76 -7.76 8.85
C ARG A 33 2.18 -9.07 8.33
N ALA A 34 1.47 -9.82 9.18
CA ALA A 34 0.79 -11.05 8.78
C ALA A 34 -0.28 -10.77 7.71
N ALA A 35 -1.14 -9.78 7.92
CA ALA A 35 -2.18 -9.42 6.96
C ALA A 35 -1.61 -8.94 5.61
N ASP A 36 -0.53 -8.15 5.62
CA ASP A 36 0.17 -7.73 4.39
C ASP A 36 0.77 -8.93 3.62
N TRP A 37 1.29 -9.92 4.34
CA TRP A 37 1.83 -11.14 3.72
C TRP A 37 0.73 -12.02 3.13
N ILE A 38 -0.34 -12.26 3.89
CA ILE A 38 -1.52 -13.03 3.45
C ILE A 38 -2.14 -12.38 2.22
N THR A 39 -2.32 -11.06 2.21
CA THR A 39 -2.92 -10.33 1.06
C THR A 39 -2.06 -10.46 -0.19
N LYS A 40 -0.73 -10.38 -0.07
CA LYS A 40 0.19 -10.55 -1.20
C LYS A 40 0.22 -11.98 -1.72
N TRP A 41 0.11 -12.96 -0.84
CA TRP A 41 0.13 -14.37 -1.22
C TRP A 41 -1.21 -14.80 -1.85
N ALA A 42 -2.34 -14.43 -1.23
CA ALA A 42 -3.68 -14.71 -1.72
C ALA A 42 -4.06 -13.96 -3.01
N GLY A 43 -3.41 -12.82 -3.30
CA GLY A 43 -3.60 -12.06 -4.54
C GLY A 43 -2.83 -12.60 -5.76
N SER A 44 -2.09 -13.70 -5.63
CA SER A 44 -1.31 -14.27 -6.72
C SER A 44 -2.13 -15.22 -7.60
N TRP A 45 -1.98 -15.12 -8.91
CA TRP A 45 -2.57 -16.05 -9.88
C TRP A 45 -2.16 -17.52 -9.63
N ILE A 46 -0.94 -17.73 -9.13
CA ILE A 46 -0.41 -19.07 -8.82
C ILE A 46 -1.14 -19.69 -7.63
N PHE A 47 -1.57 -18.88 -6.66
CA PHE A 47 -2.32 -19.36 -5.50
C PHE A 47 -3.69 -19.90 -5.91
N ILE A 48 -4.40 -19.17 -6.78
CA ILE A 48 -5.71 -19.58 -7.30
C ILE A 48 -5.60 -20.93 -8.03
N ILE A 49 -4.61 -21.07 -8.91
CA ILE A 49 -4.41 -22.32 -9.68
C ILE A 49 -4.06 -23.49 -8.75
N SER A 50 -3.16 -23.28 -7.78
CA SER A 50 -2.80 -24.30 -6.79
C SER A 50 -4.00 -24.73 -5.95
N PHE A 51 -4.85 -23.79 -5.54
CA PHE A 51 -6.05 -24.06 -4.76
C PHE A 51 -7.09 -24.88 -5.54
N LEU A 52 -7.27 -24.58 -6.83
CA LEU A 52 -8.14 -25.36 -7.72
C LEU A 52 -7.63 -26.80 -7.91
N ILE A 53 -6.32 -26.97 -8.10
CA ILE A 53 -5.68 -28.29 -8.20
C ILE A 53 -5.87 -29.07 -6.90
N PHE A 54 -5.67 -28.42 -5.74
CA PHE A 54 -5.89 -29.04 -4.43
C PHE A 54 -7.33 -29.53 -4.27
N ILE A 55 -8.33 -28.71 -4.61
CA ILE A 55 -9.75 -29.11 -4.58
C ILE A 55 -9.98 -30.30 -5.51
N PHE A 56 -9.44 -30.28 -6.73
CA PHE A 56 -9.59 -31.37 -7.69
C PHE A 56 -9.00 -32.69 -7.20
N ILE A 57 -7.79 -32.64 -6.62
CA ILE A 57 -7.14 -33.80 -6.00
C ILE A 57 -7.97 -34.32 -4.82
N TRP A 58 -8.46 -33.43 -3.96
CA TRP A 58 -9.26 -33.79 -2.80
C TRP A 58 -10.57 -34.49 -3.19
N MET A 59 -11.28 -33.95 -4.19
CA MET A 59 -12.47 -34.59 -4.75
C MET A 59 -12.13 -35.97 -5.32
N THR A 60 -11.04 -36.09 -6.09
CA THR A 60 -10.60 -37.35 -6.69
C THR A 60 -10.30 -38.39 -5.61
N ILE A 61 -9.53 -38.04 -4.58
CA ILE A 61 -9.22 -38.95 -3.45
C ILE A 61 -10.49 -39.40 -2.74
N ASN A 62 -11.43 -38.49 -2.46
CA ASN A 62 -12.68 -38.85 -1.78
C ASN A 62 -13.61 -39.74 -2.62
N ILE A 63 -13.61 -39.59 -3.95
CA ILE A 63 -14.38 -40.45 -4.86
C ILE A 63 -13.76 -41.86 -4.94
N TYR A 64 -12.43 -41.96 -4.99
CA TYR A 64 -11.73 -43.25 -5.12
C TYR A 64 -11.51 -43.99 -3.78
N ALA A 65 -11.59 -43.31 -2.64
CA ALA A 65 -11.48 -43.90 -1.30
C ALA A 65 -12.74 -44.73 -0.93
N TRP A 66 -12.88 -45.90 -1.55
CA TRP A 66 -14.06 -46.77 -1.48
C TRP A 66 -14.30 -47.47 -0.12
N ILE A 67 -13.50 -47.24 0.92
CA ILE A 67 -13.53 -48.11 2.12
C ILE A 67 -14.27 -47.51 3.32
N ASN A 68 -14.50 -46.19 3.40
CA ASN A 68 -15.16 -45.64 4.59
C ASN A 68 -15.76 -44.22 4.42
N THR A 69 -16.51 -43.99 3.34
CA THR A 69 -17.31 -42.78 2.98
C THR A 69 -17.13 -41.59 3.94
N TRP A 70 -15.93 -41.00 3.95
CA TRP A 70 -15.55 -39.98 4.93
C TRP A 70 -16.23 -38.64 4.62
N ASP A 71 -16.54 -38.39 3.34
CA ASP A 71 -17.34 -37.26 2.85
C ASP A 71 -18.13 -37.64 1.57
N PRO A 72 -19.37 -38.19 1.70
CA PRO A 72 -20.19 -38.55 0.55
C PRO A 72 -20.60 -37.31 -0.27
N TYR A 73 -20.81 -37.52 -1.58
CA TYR A 73 -21.34 -36.48 -2.46
C TYR A 73 -22.64 -35.90 -1.87
N PRO A 74 -22.75 -34.58 -1.60
CA PRO A 74 -22.11 -33.43 -2.25
C PRO A 74 -20.92 -32.76 -1.51
N PHE A 75 -20.08 -33.51 -0.80
CA PHE A 75 -18.88 -33.01 -0.07
C PHE A 75 -19.19 -31.93 0.98
N ILE A 76 -19.91 -32.30 2.04
CA ILE A 76 -20.42 -31.37 3.05
C ILE A 76 -19.30 -30.69 3.84
N LEU A 77 -18.21 -31.41 4.11
CA LEU A 77 -17.07 -30.89 4.87
C LEU A 77 -16.27 -29.89 4.03
N LEU A 78 -16.05 -30.20 2.76
CA LEU A 78 -15.38 -29.28 1.83
C LEU A 78 -16.19 -27.99 1.66
N ASN A 79 -17.50 -28.11 1.48
CA ASN A 79 -18.39 -26.95 1.33
C ASN A 79 -18.40 -26.06 2.59
N LEU A 80 -18.42 -26.67 3.78
CA LEU A 80 -18.35 -25.94 5.05
C LEU A 80 -17.02 -25.18 5.19
N LEU A 81 -15.91 -25.82 4.88
CA LEU A 81 -14.58 -25.24 4.97
C LEU A 81 -14.42 -24.08 3.98
N LEU A 82 -14.85 -24.25 2.73
CA LEU A 82 -14.82 -23.20 1.71
C LEU A 82 -15.70 -22.00 2.09
N SER A 83 -16.90 -22.25 2.63
CA SER A 83 -17.80 -21.18 3.08
C SER A 83 -17.19 -20.37 4.23
N CYS A 84 -16.55 -21.05 5.19
CA CYS A 84 -15.83 -20.40 6.29
C CYS A 84 -14.65 -19.57 5.78
N LEU A 85 -13.84 -20.12 4.86
CA LEU A 85 -12.74 -19.38 4.24
C LEU A 85 -13.22 -18.12 3.52
N ALA A 86 -14.31 -18.21 2.74
CA ALA A 86 -14.90 -17.07 2.05
C ALA A 86 -15.43 -16.01 3.03
N ALA A 87 -16.07 -16.42 4.12
CA ALA A 87 -16.54 -15.51 5.16
C ALA A 87 -15.40 -14.70 5.81
N LEU A 88 -14.23 -15.33 6.02
CA LEU A 88 -13.05 -14.67 6.57
C LEU A 88 -12.31 -13.77 5.56
N GLN A 89 -12.50 -13.97 4.26
CA GLN A 89 -11.85 -13.14 3.24
C GLN A 89 -12.34 -11.69 3.27
N ALA A 90 -13.64 -11.45 3.39
CA ALA A 90 -14.23 -10.11 3.37
C ALA A 90 -13.63 -9.15 4.43
N PRO A 91 -13.53 -9.51 5.72
CA PRO A 91 -12.92 -8.64 6.74
C PRO A 91 -11.41 -8.48 6.55
N ILE A 92 -10.69 -9.51 6.09
CA ILE A 92 -9.24 -9.39 5.82
C ILE A 92 -9.00 -8.39 4.69
N ILE A 93 -9.77 -8.50 3.61
CA ILE A 93 -9.73 -7.56 2.49
C ILE A 93 -10.09 -6.16 2.98
N LEU A 94 -11.16 -6.01 3.77
CA LEU A 94 -11.60 -4.72 4.32
C LEU A 94 -10.54 -4.08 5.23
N MET A 95 -9.88 -4.85 6.09
CA MET A 95 -8.77 -4.36 6.92
C MET A 95 -7.59 -3.92 6.05
N SER A 96 -7.27 -4.67 5.00
CA SER A 96 -6.21 -4.32 4.05
C SER A 96 -6.53 -3.03 3.29
N GLN A 97 -7.80 -2.83 2.90
CA GLN A 97 -8.31 -1.67 2.18
C GLN A 97 -8.35 -0.42 3.07
N ASN A 98 -8.94 -0.52 4.27
CA ASN A 98 -8.98 0.59 5.23
C ASN A 98 -7.57 1.12 5.52
N ARG A 99 -6.59 0.23 5.61
CA ARG A 99 -5.19 0.59 5.81
C ARG A 99 -4.55 1.24 4.58
N GLN A 100 -4.86 0.78 3.36
CA GLN A 100 -4.41 1.44 2.14
C GLN A 100 -4.99 2.86 2.05
N ALA A 101 -6.29 3.02 2.28
CA ALA A 101 -6.96 4.32 2.28
C ALA A 101 -6.36 5.31 3.29
N GLN A 102 -5.99 4.84 4.49
CA GLN A 102 -5.30 5.68 5.48
C GLN A 102 -3.93 6.16 4.99
N ARG A 103 -3.14 5.29 4.35
CA ARG A 103 -1.85 5.65 3.77
C ARG A 103 -2.00 6.66 2.63
N ASP A 104 -2.99 6.45 1.77
CA ASP A 104 -3.28 7.32 0.64
C ASP A 104 -3.74 8.70 1.12
N ARG A 105 -4.58 8.76 2.16
CA ARG A 105 -5.00 10.03 2.79
C ARG A 105 -3.82 10.81 3.36
N LEU A 106 -2.93 10.15 4.11
CA LEU A 106 -1.74 10.80 4.66
C LEU A 106 -0.80 11.31 3.58
N LYS A 107 -0.65 10.55 2.49
CA LYS A 107 0.14 10.97 1.33
C LYS A 107 -0.49 12.18 0.65
N ALA A 108 -1.80 12.16 0.41
CA ALA A 108 -2.51 13.28 -0.21
C ALA A 108 -2.43 14.57 0.64
N GLU A 109 -2.56 14.47 1.96
CA GLU A 109 -2.40 15.62 2.86
C GLU A 109 -0.97 16.19 2.79
N TYR A 110 0.03 15.32 2.76
CA TYR A 110 1.42 15.73 2.64
C TYR A 110 1.72 16.42 1.30
N ASP A 111 1.29 15.82 0.20
CA ASP A 111 1.44 16.38 -1.15
C ASP A 111 0.75 17.74 -1.25
N TYR A 112 -0.44 17.88 -0.65
CA TYR A 112 -1.13 19.17 -0.56
C TYR A 112 -0.32 20.23 0.20
N ARG A 113 0.31 19.89 1.34
CA ARG A 113 1.14 20.84 2.10
C ARG A 113 2.38 21.27 1.33
N ILE A 114 3.01 20.35 0.60
CA ILE A 114 4.17 20.66 -0.24
C ILE A 114 3.76 21.57 -1.40
N ASN A 115 2.68 21.25 -2.11
CA ASN A 115 2.19 22.07 -3.21
C ASN A 115 1.86 23.50 -2.75
N LYS A 116 1.18 23.65 -1.62
CA LYS A 116 0.87 24.97 -1.06
C LYS A 116 2.13 25.77 -0.67
N LYS A 117 3.18 25.07 -0.21
CA LYS A 117 4.46 25.72 0.10
C LYS A 117 5.18 26.15 -1.18
N ALA A 118 5.23 25.27 -2.19
CA ALA A 118 5.82 25.58 -3.49
C ALA A 118 5.12 26.77 -4.15
N GLU A 119 3.79 26.85 -4.07
CA GLU A 119 3.02 27.98 -4.59
C GLU A 119 3.47 29.30 -3.95
N ARG A 120 3.64 29.34 -2.62
CA ARG A 120 4.13 30.54 -1.92
C ARG A 120 5.53 30.94 -2.36
N GLU A 121 6.45 29.98 -2.46
CA GLU A 121 7.83 30.23 -2.91
C GLU A 121 7.85 30.77 -4.35
N ILE A 122 7.01 30.24 -5.25
CA ILE A 122 6.86 30.75 -6.62
C ILE A 122 6.30 32.18 -6.62
N GLN A 123 5.29 32.46 -5.79
CA GLN A 123 4.73 33.81 -5.67
C GLN A 123 5.78 34.82 -5.15
N GLU A 124 6.62 34.43 -4.19
CA GLU A 124 7.72 35.26 -3.69
C GLU A 124 8.75 35.54 -4.77
N ILE A 125 9.19 34.53 -5.52
CA ILE A 125 10.11 34.70 -6.64
C ILE A 125 9.50 35.63 -7.71
N LYS A 126 8.22 35.44 -8.05
CA LYS A 126 7.51 36.30 -9.01
C LYS A 126 7.49 37.77 -8.55
N LYS A 127 7.22 38.02 -7.26
CA LYS A 127 7.25 39.37 -6.68
C LYS A 127 8.65 39.98 -6.75
N MET A 128 9.70 39.20 -6.45
CA MET A 128 11.09 39.66 -6.53
C MET A 128 11.49 40.03 -7.97
N LEU A 129 11.14 39.20 -8.95
CA LEU A 129 11.38 39.46 -10.36
C LEU A 129 10.68 40.73 -10.84
N GLN A 130 9.38 40.88 -10.54
CA GLN A 130 8.63 42.07 -10.91
C GLN A 130 9.22 43.35 -10.31
N LYS A 131 9.69 43.29 -9.05
CA LYS A 131 10.34 44.43 -8.40
C LYS A 131 11.66 44.81 -9.09
N HIS A 132 12.39 43.84 -9.64
CA HIS A 132 13.66 44.08 -10.34
C HIS A 132 13.45 44.71 -11.73
N PHE A 133 12.45 44.27 -12.50
CA PHE A 133 12.15 44.83 -13.83
C PHE A 133 11.51 46.22 -13.81
N LYS A 134 10.98 46.66 -12.66
CA LYS A 134 10.31 47.97 -12.51
C LYS A 134 11.27 49.11 -12.13
N LYS A 135 12.58 48.84 -12.09
CA LYS A 135 13.65 49.77 -11.73
C LYS A 135 14.56 49.97 -12.93
#